data_AF-A0A832GVM6-F1
#
_entry.id   AF-A0A832GVM6-F1
#
_cell.length_a   1.000
_cell.length_b   1.000
_cell.length_c   1.000
_cell.angle_alpha   90.00
_cell.angle_beta   90.00
_cell.angle_gamma   90.00
#
_symmetry.space_group_name_H-M   'P 1'
#
loop_
_entity.id
_entity.type
_entity.pdbx_description
1 polymer ?
#
loop_
_entity_poly.entity_id
_entity_poly.type
_entity_poly.pdbx_seq_one_letter_code
_entity_poly.pdbx_strand_id
1 'polypeptide(L)'
;MDNGTPVRIQQDKYYRMSNSPDRVWFRLDNDLKSCNKTRLTSGPTDKYSYCAYDIASAKSLFSWFAITKVINGIYPVWANQFDLWPPNIRTEFSVEYFSLCFSFSLAINSCIVIKFESNNPVADIPEIFIDNPLCPTNPDSFWSTTLANTISSPLAKMLVSAIEELYSYWNSEYCKGQFLENVGLHDEPYFKYFSYSDFVTPYSGLLQIRKYAELNGKTDILEKFEIIKELTKQVKDRIYELLVDEFKYFE
;
A
#
# COMPACT_ATOMS: atom_id res chain seq x y z
N MET A 1 -16.81 -3.63 -22.02
CA MET A 1 -17.33 -2.25 -21.88
C MET A 1 -16.19 -1.41 -21.35
N ASP A 2 -15.84 -0.34 -22.05
CA ASP A 2 -14.72 0.53 -21.71
C ASP A 2 -14.99 1.28 -20.41
N ASN A 3 -14.44 0.74 -19.32
CA ASN A 3 -14.40 1.29 -17.96
C ASN A 3 -13.48 2.54 -17.84
N GLY A 4 -13.34 3.31 -18.92
CA GLY A 4 -12.23 4.23 -19.14
C GLY A 4 -12.39 5.66 -18.62
N THR A 5 -13.52 6.05 -18.04
CA THR A 5 -13.72 7.43 -17.55
C THR A 5 -14.72 7.51 -16.40
N PRO A 6 -14.58 8.51 -15.52
CA PRO A 6 -14.62 8.37 -14.08
C PRO A 6 -15.95 7.78 -13.61
N VAL A 7 -15.86 6.87 -12.65
CA VAL A 7 -17.00 6.30 -11.95
C VAL A 7 -17.86 7.46 -11.43
N ARG A 8 -19.06 7.67 -12.01
CA ARG A 8 -20.17 8.10 -11.16
C ARG A 8 -20.26 6.99 -10.13
N ILE A 9 -19.94 7.28 -8.87
CA ILE A 9 -19.96 6.32 -7.77
C ILE A 9 -21.38 5.75 -7.69
N GLN A 10 -21.66 4.71 -8.47
CA GLN A 10 -22.78 3.82 -8.26
C GLN A 10 -22.28 2.84 -7.20
N GLN A 11 -23.11 2.59 -6.19
CA GLN A 11 -22.85 1.52 -5.23
C GLN A 11 -22.52 0.25 -6.03
N ASP A 12 -21.31 -0.25 -5.83
CA ASP A 12 -20.85 -1.43 -6.52
C ASP A 12 -21.71 -2.62 -6.12
N LYS A 13 -22.23 -3.36 -7.12
CA LYS A 13 -23.05 -4.57 -6.92
C LYS A 13 -22.32 -5.66 -6.14
N TYR A 14 -20.98 -5.60 -6.12
CA TYR A 14 -20.12 -6.54 -5.41
C TYR A 14 -19.67 -6.02 -4.04
N TYR A 15 -20.28 -4.94 -3.55
CA TYR A 15 -19.97 -4.32 -2.25
C TYR A 15 -18.47 -4.00 -2.10
N ARG A 16 -17.75 -3.62 -3.16
CA ARG A 16 -16.31 -3.30 -3.11
C ARG A 16 -15.99 -1.99 -2.40
N MET A 17 -16.95 -1.11 -2.19
CA MET A 17 -16.78 0.08 -1.34
C MET A 17 -17.13 -0.25 0.11
N SER A 18 -16.28 0.17 1.06
CA SER A 18 -16.46 -0.01 2.51
C SER A 18 -15.79 1.13 3.26
N ASN A 19 -16.36 1.47 4.41
CA ASN A 19 -15.74 2.40 5.36
C ASN A 19 -14.82 1.69 6.36
N SER A 20 -14.80 0.35 6.35
CA SER A 20 -13.87 -0.43 7.14
C SER A 20 -12.52 -0.56 6.43
N PRO A 21 -11.40 -0.72 7.16
CA PRO A 21 -10.07 -0.98 6.58
C PRO A 21 -9.94 -2.42 6.05
N ASP A 22 -11.03 -3.04 5.59
CA ASP A 22 -11.15 -4.46 5.23
C ASP A 22 -10.79 -4.75 3.76
N ARG A 23 -10.25 -3.76 3.05
CA ARG A 23 -9.87 -3.86 1.65
C ARG A 23 -8.84 -2.82 1.27
N VAL A 24 -8.12 -3.09 0.21
CA VAL A 24 -7.08 -2.19 -0.27
C VAL A 24 -7.20 -1.95 -1.78
N TRP A 25 -6.91 -0.72 -2.19
CA TRP A 25 -7.11 -0.24 -3.54
C TRP A 25 -5.81 0.00 -4.27
N PHE A 26 -5.80 -0.29 -5.55
CA PHE A 26 -4.65 -0.12 -6.41
C PHE A 26 -5.03 0.76 -7.60
N ARG A 27 -4.12 1.64 -7.99
CA ARG A 27 -4.07 2.17 -9.36
C ARG A 27 -3.06 1.33 -10.12
N LEU A 28 -3.52 0.39 -10.95
CA LEU A 28 -2.65 -0.45 -11.77
C LEU A 28 -2.81 -0.08 -13.24
N ASP A 29 -1.72 -0.18 -13.98
CA ASP A 29 -1.72 0.00 -15.44
C ASP A 29 -1.02 -1.23 -16.03
N ASN A 30 -1.41 -1.63 -17.22
CA ASN A 30 -0.74 -2.73 -17.91
C ASN A 30 0.48 -2.24 -18.71
N ASP A 31 0.62 -0.95 -18.98
CA ASP A 31 1.74 -0.44 -19.77
C ASP A 31 3.05 -0.33 -18.96
N LEU A 32 4.15 -0.87 -19.50
CA LEU A 32 5.47 -0.78 -18.87
C LEU A 32 5.90 0.67 -18.62
N LYS A 33 5.54 1.59 -19.53
CA LYS A 33 5.88 3.03 -19.42
C LYS A 33 5.19 3.74 -18.25
N SER A 34 4.05 3.27 -17.76
CA SER A 34 3.35 3.87 -16.61
C SER A 34 3.49 3.06 -15.32
N CYS A 35 4.43 2.09 -15.27
CA CYS A 35 4.77 1.36 -14.04
C CYS A 35 5.13 2.28 -12.87
N ASN A 36 5.74 3.44 -13.14
CA ASN A 36 6.03 4.44 -12.11
C ASN A 36 4.77 5.04 -11.47
N LYS A 37 3.65 5.10 -12.20
CA LYS A 37 2.38 5.67 -11.74
C LYS A 37 1.55 4.70 -10.90
N THR A 38 1.92 3.42 -10.84
CA THR A 38 1.16 2.44 -10.04
C THR A 38 1.19 2.82 -8.56
N ARG A 39 0.05 2.68 -7.87
CA ARG A 39 -0.09 3.10 -6.47
C ARG A 39 -0.98 2.13 -5.71
N LEU A 40 -0.74 2.05 -4.41
CA LEU A 40 -1.49 1.26 -3.43
C LEU A 40 -2.02 2.21 -2.37
N THR A 41 -3.34 2.34 -2.23
CA THR A 41 -4.02 3.41 -1.48
C THR A 41 -5.13 2.87 -0.58
N SER A 42 -5.51 3.64 0.44
CA SER A 42 -6.59 3.28 1.38
C SER A 42 -7.98 3.31 0.75
N GLY A 43 -8.16 4.11 -0.29
CA GLY A 43 -9.43 4.31 -0.97
C GLY A 43 -9.33 4.15 -2.49
N PRO A 44 -10.48 4.09 -3.18
CA PRO A 44 -10.54 3.93 -4.63
C PRO A 44 -9.80 5.06 -5.34
N THR A 45 -9.18 4.73 -6.47
CA THR A 45 -8.48 5.69 -7.32
C THR A 45 -9.40 6.25 -8.40
N ASP A 46 -9.01 7.39 -8.96
CA ASP A 46 -9.73 8.12 -10.01
C ASP A 46 -9.82 7.33 -11.33
N LYS A 47 -8.76 6.61 -11.67
CA LYS A 47 -8.67 5.79 -12.88
C LYS A 47 -7.87 4.52 -12.65
N TYR A 48 -8.29 3.44 -13.34
CA TYR A 48 -7.67 2.11 -13.25
C TYR A 48 -7.62 1.59 -11.82
N SER A 49 -8.75 1.75 -11.13
CA SER A 49 -8.93 1.37 -9.73
C SER A 49 -9.30 -0.10 -9.62
N TYR A 50 -8.46 -0.86 -8.92
CA TYR A 50 -8.69 -2.28 -8.62
C TYR A 50 -8.70 -2.48 -7.11
N CYS A 51 -9.54 -3.39 -6.62
CA CYS A 51 -9.73 -3.62 -5.19
C CYS A 51 -9.34 -5.06 -4.84
N ALA A 52 -8.47 -5.22 -3.83
CA ALA A 52 -8.27 -6.50 -3.16
C ALA A 52 -9.20 -6.53 -1.92
N TYR A 53 -10.06 -7.55 -1.87
CA TYR A 53 -11.07 -7.73 -0.82
C TYR A 53 -11.11 -9.18 -0.29
N ASP A 54 -10.26 -10.05 -0.83
CA ASP A 54 -10.04 -11.42 -0.38
C ASP A 54 -8.62 -11.86 -0.77
N ILE A 55 -8.21 -13.06 -0.35
CA ILE A 55 -6.87 -13.56 -0.64
C ILE A 55 -6.63 -13.83 -2.14
N ALA A 56 -7.67 -14.18 -2.90
CA ALA A 56 -7.55 -14.49 -4.33
C ALA A 56 -7.26 -13.23 -5.15
N SER A 57 -8.04 -12.18 -4.93
CA SER A 57 -7.82 -10.85 -5.48
C SER A 57 -6.50 -10.24 -5.00
N ALA A 58 -6.14 -10.43 -3.72
CA ALA A 58 -4.85 -9.97 -3.19
C ALA A 58 -3.66 -10.59 -3.91
N LYS A 59 -3.61 -11.93 -4.06
CA LYS A 59 -2.52 -12.60 -4.79
C LYS A 59 -2.30 -11.99 -6.18
N SER A 60 -3.38 -11.67 -6.88
CA SER A 60 -3.30 -11.05 -8.20
C SER A 60 -2.78 -9.62 -8.10
N LEU A 61 -3.47 -8.75 -7.37
CA LEU A 61 -3.21 -7.31 -7.39
C LEU A 61 -1.86 -6.94 -6.75
N PHE A 62 -1.47 -7.60 -5.67
CA PHE A 62 -0.16 -7.39 -5.06
C PHE A 62 0.99 -7.89 -5.93
N SER A 63 0.81 -8.99 -6.67
CA SER A 63 1.81 -9.46 -7.63
C SER A 63 1.99 -8.45 -8.74
N TRP A 64 0.90 -7.98 -9.34
CA TRP A 64 0.94 -6.94 -10.38
C TRP A 64 1.62 -5.67 -9.89
N PHE A 65 1.25 -5.19 -8.69
CA PHE A 65 1.89 -4.04 -8.09
C PHE A 65 3.39 -4.27 -7.86
N ALA A 66 3.78 -5.39 -7.26
CA ALA A 66 5.18 -5.73 -7.00
C ALA A 66 5.99 -5.79 -8.30
N ILE A 67 5.50 -6.47 -9.34
CA ILE A 67 6.15 -6.53 -10.66
C ILE A 67 6.40 -5.12 -11.19
N THR A 68 5.37 -4.26 -11.22
CA THR A 68 5.50 -2.89 -11.75
C THR A 68 6.58 -2.09 -11.05
N LYS A 69 6.76 -2.30 -9.74
CA LYS A 69 7.74 -1.59 -8.92
C LYS A 69 9.14 -2.19 -8.98
N VAL A 70 9.21 -3.51 -9.12
CA VAL A 70 10.45 -4.27 -9.21
C VAL A 70 11.15 -3.95 -10.53
N ILE A 71 10.45 -4.05 -11.66
CA ILE A 71 11.07 -3.90 -12.98
C ILE A 71 11.22 -2.44 -13.44
N ASN A 72 10.61 -1.48 -12.73
CA ASN A 72 10.64 -0.06 -13.11
C ASN A 72 12.08 0.44 -13.28
N GLY A 73 12.44 0.83 -14.52
CA GLY A 73 13.76 1.34 -14.88
C GLY A 73 14.84 0.29 -15.14
N ILE A 74 14.52 -1.01 -15.04
CA ILE A 74 15.48 -2.12 -15.22
C ILE A 74 14.98 -3.24 -16.16
N TYR A 75 13.94 -2.96 -16.95
CA TYR A 75 13.45 -3.90 -17.96
C TYR A 75 14.28 -3.84 -19.25
N PRO A 76 14.37 -4.95 -20.03
CA PRO A 76 15.13 -4.98 -21.27
C PRO A 76 14.67 -3.94 -22.30
N VAL A 77 15.60 -3.39 -23.09
CA VAL A 77 15.31 -2.34 -24.10
C VAL A 77 14.31 -2.81 -25.16
N TRP A 78 14.27 -4.11 -25.48
CA TRP A 78 13.31 -4.67 -26.43
C TRP A 78 11.89 -4.77 -25.86
N ALA A 79 11.72 -4.75 -24.53
CA ALA A 79 10.42 -4.78 -23.87
C ALA A 79 9.71 -3.42 -23.88
N ASN A 80 10.36 -2.37 -24.37
CA ASN A 80 10.02 -0.95 -24.16
C ASN A 80 8.72 -0.44 -24.81
N GLN A 81 7.82 -1.32 -25.26
CA GLN A 81 6.51 -0.95 -25.82
C GLN A 81 5.35 -1.89 -25.46
N PHE A 82 5.59 -3.00 -24.76
CA PHE A 82 4.55 -4.00 -24.49
C PHE A 82 3.88 -3.81 -23.13
N ASP A 83 2.71 -4.42 -23.01
CA ASP A 83 2.03 -4.57 -21.72
C ASP A 83 2.83 -5.52 -20.83
N LEU A 84 2.80 -5.30 -19.53
CA LEU A 84 3.07 -6.28 -18.50
C LEU A 84 2.18 -7.52 -18.71
N TRP A 85 2.71 -8.70 -18.39
CA TRP A 85 1.95 -9.96 -18.39
C TRP A 85 1.96 -10.61 -17.00
N PRO A 86 1.01 -11.52 -16.71
CA PRO A 86 1.11 -12.39 -15.54
C PRO A 86 2.38 -13.27 -15.62
N PRO A 87 3.17 -13.40 -14.55
CA PRO A 87 4.30 -14.33 -14.54
C PRO A 87 3.82 -15.78 -14.50
N ASN A 88 4.58 -16.68 -15.11
CA ASN A 88 4.36 -18.12 -14.97
C ASN A 88 4.93 -18.61 -13.63
N ILE A 89 4.17 -18.41 -12.55
CA ILE A 89 4.61 -18.72 -11.19
C ILE A 89 4.72 -20.23 -11.01
N ARG A 90 5.94 -20.72 -10.83
CA ARG A 90 6.23 -22.12 -10.49
C ARG A 90 5.68 -22.47 -9.11
N THR A 91 5.06 -23.65 -8.98
CA THR A 91 4.35 -24.09 -7.76
C THR A 91 5.25 -24.06 -6.52
N GLU A 92 6.50 -24.50 -6.66
CA GLU A 92 7.53 -24.56 -5.62
C GLU A 92 7.91 -23.19 -5.04
N PHE A 93 7.80 -22.11 -5.84
CA PHE A 93 8.11 -20.75 -5.42
C PHE A 93 6.86 -19.92 -5.10
N SER A 94 5.65 -20.45 -5.36
CA SER A 94 4.41 -19.68 -5.24
C SER A 94 4.21 -19.08 -3.84
N VAL A 95 4.47 -19.86 -2.79
CA VAL A 95 4.33 -19.46 -1.39
C VAL A 95 5.34 -18.37 -1.01
N GLU A 96 6.59 -18.52 -1.44
CA GLU A 96 7.64 -17.52 -1.25
C GLU A 96 7.29 -16.23 -1.99
N TYR A 97 6.96 -16.33 -3.28
CA TYR A 97 6.67 -15.21 -4.15
C TYR A 97 5.53 -14.34 -3.62
N PHE A 98 4.40 -14.93 -3.23
CA PHE A 98 3.29 -14.16 -2.67
C PHE A 98 3.66 -13.52 -1.32
N SER A 99 4.42 -14.22 -0.46
CA SER A 99 4.91 -13.65 0.80
C SER A 99 5.77 -12.41 0.56
N LEU A 100 6.67 -12.47 -0.43
CA LEU A 100 7.53 -11.35 -0.81
C LEU A 100 6.69 -10.21 -1.42
N CYS A 101 5.74 -10.49 -2.32
CA CYS A 101 4.88 -9.45 -2.90
C CYS A 101 4.06 -8.71 -1.84
N PHE A 102 3.49 -9.43 -0.87
CA PHE A 102 2.71 -8.84 0.21
C PHE A 102 3.58 -7.97 1.12
N SER A 103 4.70 -8.50 1.62
CA SER A 103 5.62 -7.75 2.49
C SER A 103 6.25 -6.55 1.80
N PHE A 104 6.62 -6.68 0.52
CA PHE A 104 7.13 -5.57 -0.28
C PHE A 104 6.08 -4.46 -0.41
N SER A 105 4.85 -4.83 -0.77
CA SER A 105 3.76 -3.87 -0.93
C SER A 105 3.40 -3.19 0.39
N LEU A 106 3.46 -3.90 1.51
CA LEU A 106 3.31 -3.32 2.85
C LEU A 106 4.34 -2.22 3.10
N ALA A 107 5.58 -2.39 2.67
CA ALA A 107 6.65 -1.40 2.91
C ALA A 107 6.54 -0.13 2.05
N ILE A 108 5.96 -0.22 0.84
CA ILE A 108 5.97 0.88 -0.15
C ILE A 108 4.59 1.44 -0.48
N ASN A 109 3.55 1.05 0.26
CA ASN A 109 2.20 1.53 0.04
C ASN A 109 2.08 3.06 0.29
N SER A 110 1.03 3.65 -0.26
CA SER A 110 0.64 5.05 -0.05
C SER A 110 -0.72 5.13 0.66
N CYS A 111 -1.05 4.12 1.47
CA CYS A 111 -2.21 4.17 2.34
C CYS A 111 -1.98 5.26 3.39
N ILE A 112 -3.06 5.96 3.72
CA ILE A 112 -3.12 7.04 4.69
C ILE A 112 -4.38 6.88 5.54
N VAL A 113 -4.39 7.54 6.70
CA VAL A 113 -5.59 7.77 7.49
C VAL A 113 -6.04 9.21 7.25
N ILE A 114 -7.30 9.40 6.88
CA ILE A 114 -7.84 10.70 6.50
C ILE A 114 -9.34 10.77 6.81
N LYS A 115 -9.85 11.99 6.99
CA LYS A 115 -11.25 12.27 7.22
C LYS A 115 -11.79 13.17 6.12
N PHE A 116 -12.94 12.85 5.56
CA PHE A 116 -13.68 13.71 4.65
C PHE A 116 -14.85 14.30 5.41
N GLU A 117 -14.92 15.63 5.46
CA GLU A 117 -15.94 16.37 6.21
C GLU A 117 -17.35 16.09 5.66
N SER A 118 -18.33 16.06 6.56
CA SER A 118 -19.74 16.03 6.14
C SER A 118 -20.05 17.22 5.23
N ASN A 119 -20.95 17.01 4.27
CA ASN A 119 -21.38 18.02 3.31
C ASN A 119 -20.27 18.59 2.39
N ASN A 120 -19.12 17.91 2.28
CA ASN A 120 -18.00 18.32 1.44
C ASN A 120 -17.46 17.13 0.61
N PRO A 121 -17.48 17.18 -0.75
CA PRO A 121 -17.83 18.31 -1.61
C PRO A 121 -19.32 18.41 -1.98
N VAL A 122 -20.17 17.51 -1.48
CA VAL A 122 -21.61 17.45 -1.81
C VAL A 122 -22.42 17.50 -0.52
N ALA A 123 -23.49 18.29 -0.52
CA ALA A 123 -24.43 18.40 0.60
C ALA A 123 -25.09 17.04 0.94
N ASP A 124 -25.49 16.89 2.20
CA ASP A 124 -26.18 15.73 2.77
C ASP A 124 -25.38 14.41 2.76
N ILE A 125 -24.07 14.48 2.53
CA ILE A 125 -23.17 13.33 2.68
C ILE A 125 -22.60 13.31 4.11
N PRO A 126 -22.60 12.14 4.78
CA PRO A 126 -22.01 12.00 6.10
C PRO A 126 -20.49 12.21 6.08
N GLU A 127 -19.91 12.47 7.25
CA GLU A 127 -18.46 12.42 7.41
C GLU A 127 -17.96 11.00 7.10
N ILE A 128 -16.86 10.90 6.35
CA ILE A 128 -16.23 9.62 6.01
C ILE A 128 -14.85 9.58 6.64
N PHE A 129 -14.60 8.58 7.46
CA PHE A 129 -13.27 8.28 7.97
C PHE A 129 -12.68 7.13 7.16
N ILE A 130 -11.52 7.35 6.55
CA ILE A 130 -10.77 6.32 5.83
C ILE A 130 -9.58 5.93 6.69
N ASP A 131 -9.58 4.68 7.10
CA ASP A 131 -8.49 4.08 7.88
C ASP A 131 -7.47 3.37 6.95
N ASN A 132 -6.32 3.00 7.50
CA ASN A 132 -5.23 2.34 6.78
C ASN A 132 -5.45 0.81 6.75
N PRO A 133 -5.80 0.22 5.59
CA PRO A 133 -6.02 -1.22 5.48
C PRO A 133 -4.75 -2.07 5.57
N LEU A 134 -3.58 -1.43 5.53
CA LEU A 134 -2.27 -2.08 5.60
C LEU A 134 -1.54 -1.77 6.91
N CYS A 135 -2.25 -1.35 7.96
CA CYS A 135 -1.65 -1.23 9.29
C CYS A 135 -1.57 -2.62 9.94
N PRO A 136 -0.36 -3.16 10.20
CA PRO A 136 -0.21 -4.52 10.72
C PRO A 136 -0.56 -4.65 12.21
N THR A 137 -0.61 -3.53 12.94
CA THR A 137 -1.01 -3.50 14.35
C THR A 137 -2.50 -3.21 14.54
N ASN A 138 -3.24 -2.95 13.46
CA ASN A 138 -4.71 -2.84 13.51
C ASN A 138 -5.32 -4.23 13.26
N PRO A 139 -6.00 -4.87 14.24
CA PRO A 139 -6.54 -6.22 14.09
C PRO A 139 -7.66 -6.32 13.04
N ASP A 140 -8.35 -5.20 12.75
CA ASP A 140 -9.46 -5.15 11.81
C ASP A 140 -9.01 -4.82 10.38
N SER A 141 -7.72 -4.57 10.17
CA SER A 141 -7.17 -4.22 8.85
C SER A 141 -7.17 -5.41 7.90
N PHE A 142 -7.21 -5.13 6.60
CA PHE A 142 -7.07 -6.13 5.54
C PHE A 142 -5.76 -6.90 5.68
N TRP A 143 -4.68 -6.23 6.09
CA TRP A 143 -3.42 -6.89 6.40
C TRP A 143 -3.61 -7.98 7.46
N SER A 144 -4.12 -7.63 8.63
CA SER A 144 -4.22 -8.54 9.78
C SER A 144 -5.19 -9.69 9.52
N THR A 145 -6.34 -9.38 8.90
CA THR A 145 -7.42 -10.35 8.68
C THR A 145 -7.16 -11.28 7.49
N THR A 146 -6.46 -10.80 6.45
CA THR A 146 -6.35 -11.52 5.16
C THR A 146 -4.92 -11.89 4.79
N LEU A 147 -3.92 -11.05 5.06
CA LEU A 147 -2.56 -11.21 4.52
C LEU A 147 -1.57 -11.80 5.53
N ALA A 148 -1.62 -11.39 6.79
CA ALA A 148 -0.61 -11.70 7.81
C ALA A 148 -0.32 -13.21 7.93
N ASN A 149 -1.37 -14.03 7.94
CA ASN A 149 -1.26 -15.50 8.07
C ASN A 149 -0.65 -16.20 6.86
N THR A 150 -0.44 -15.49 5.75
CA THR A 150 0.14 -16.05 4.52
C THR A 150 1.65 -15.83 4.41
N ILE A 151 2.23 -15.01 5.31
CA ILE A 151 3.64 -14.65 5.28
C ILE A 151 4.49 -15.81 5.82
N SER A 152 5.25 -16.43 4.93
CA SER A 152 6.04 -17.63 5.24
C SER A 152 7.54 -17.50 4.93
N SER A 153 7.89 -16.73 3.89
CA SER A 153 9.29 -16.48 3.51
C SER A 153 10.07 -15.81 4.66
N PRO A 154 11.27 -16.30 5.04
CA PRO A 154 12.08 -15.70 6.09
C PRO A 154 12.37 -14.22 5.85
N LEU A 155 12.73 -13.85 4.62
CA LEU A 155 13.03 -12.47 4.27
C LEU A 155 11.78 -11.58 4.35
N ALA A 156 10.63 -12.09 3.90
CA ALA A 156 9.35 -11.39 4.05
C ALA A 156 8.99 -11.17 5.52
N LYS A 157 9.20 -12.18 6.38
CA LYS A 157 8.97 -12.07 7.83
C LYS A 157 9.85 -11.01 8.47
N MET A 158 11.14 -10.96 8.12
CA MET A 158 12.04 -9.93 8.64
C MET A 158 11.55 -8.52 8.31
N LEU A 159 11.13 -8.28 7.07
CA LEU A 159 10.57 -6.98 6.65
C LEU A 159 9.27 -6.65 7.41
N VAL A 160 8.34 -7.60 7.49
CA VAL A 160 7.07 -7.42 8.21
C VAL A 160 7.32 -7.11 9.69
N SER A 161 8.19 -7.86 10.36
CA SER A 161 8.52 -7.63 11.77
C SER A 161 9.16 -6.26 12.01
N ALA A 162 10.02 -5.78 11.11
CA ALA A 162 10.57 -4.42 11.22
C ALA A 162 9.49 -3.34 11.10
N ILE A 163 8.49 -3.55 10.24
CA ILE A 163 7.35 -2.63 10.09
C ILE A 163 6.44 -2.70 11.33
N GLU A 164 6.14 -3.91 11.84
CA GLU A 164 5.38 -4.10 13.08
C GLU A 164 6.07 -3.45 14.28
N GLU A 165 7.40 -3.54 14.38
CA GLU A 165 8.18 -2.87 15.41
C GLU A 165 8.06 -1.35 15.30
N LEU A 166 8.11 -0.79 14.08
CA LEU A 166 7.91 0.63 13.86
C LEU A 166 6.52 1.08 14.32
N TYR A 167 5.45 0.38 13.95
CA TYR A 167 4.09 0.72 14.38
C TYR A 167 3.90 0.56 15.90
N SER A 168 4.48 -0.48 16.48
CA SER A 168 4.42 -0.71 17.93
C SER A 168 5.14 0.41 18.69
N TYR A 169 6.32 0.82 18.21
CA TYR A 169 7.08 1.93 18.76
C TYR A 169 6.35 3.28 18.57
N TRP A 170 5.84 3.54 17.38
CA TRP A 170 5.03 4.70 17.05
C TRP A 170 3.85 4.85 18.02
N ASN A 171 3.10 3.77 18.23
CA ASN A 171 1.96 3.83 19.11
C ASN A 171 2.37 3.97 20.60
N SER A 172 3.40 3.25 21.06
CA SER A 172 3.79 3.29 22.48
C SER A 172 4.42 4.63 22.90
N GLU A 173 5.29 5.19 22.07
CA GLU A 173 6.05 6.38 22.42
C GLU A 173 5.34 7.69 22.02
N TYR A 174 4.63 7.69 20.88
CA TYR A 174 4.05 8.90 20.30
C TYR A 174 2.54 8.98 20.50
N CYS A 175 1.76 8.12 19.85
CA CYS A 175 0.30 8.25 19.86
C CYS A 175 -0.36 7.86 21.18
N LYS A 176 0.19 6.86 21.89
CA LYS A 176 -0.36 6.28 23.13
C LYS A 176 -1.85 5.91 23.00
N GLY A 177 -2.22 5.36 21.84
CA GLY A 177 -3.60 5.02 21.50
C GLY A 177 -4.50 6.19 21.11
N GLN A 178 -3.97 7.41 20.96
CA GLN A 178 -4.74 8.64 20.72
C GLN A 178 -4.46 9.26 19.36
N PHE A 179 -5.36 10.14 18.95
CA PHE A 179 -5.18 11.02 17.81
C PHE A 179 -4.28 12.17 18.25
N LEU A 180 -3.27 12.47 17.45
CA LEU A 180 -2.42 13.65 17.63
C LEU A 180 -2.81 14.66 16.55
N GLU A 181 -3.28 15.84 16.96
CA GLU A 181 -3.68 16.92 16.06
C GLU A 181 -2.62 18.03 16.01
N ASN A 182 -2.65 18.85 14.96
CA ASN A 182 -1.74 19.98 14.73
C ASN A 182 -0.27 19.54 14.69
N VAL A 183 0.02 18.49 13.92
CA VAL A 183 1.31 17.78 13.92
C VAL A 183 2.28 18.26 12.82
N GLY A 184 1.90 19.32 12.11
CA GLY A 184 2.71 19.98 11.07
C GLY A 184 2.48 19.46 9.65
N LEU A 185 1.51 18.58 9.42
CA LEU A 185 1.15 18.01 8.14
C LEU A 185 0.08 18.81 7.38
N HIS A 186 -0.31 20.00 7.84
CA HIS A 186 -1.39 20.79 7.24
C HIS A 186 -1.17 21.12 5.75
N ASP A 187 0.08 21.33 5.34
CA ASP A 187 0.42 21.62 3.93
C ASP A 187 0.48 20.38 3.03
N GLU A 188 0.35 19.17 3.60
CA GLU A 188 0.38 17.93 2.83
C GLU A 188 -0.87 17.80 1.95
N PRO A 189 -0.77 17.20 0.74
CA PRO A 189 -1.89 17.11 -0.21
C PRO A 189 -3.16 16.46 0.35
N TYR A 190 -3.01 15.59 1.35
CA TYR A 190 -4.11 14.89 2.03
C TYR A 190 -4.71 15.66 3.21
N PHE A 191 -4.19 16.83 3.60
CA PHE A 191 -4.77 17.70 4.64
C PHE A 191 -5.07 19.10 4.16
N LYS A 192 -4.29 19.64 3.22
CA LYS A 192 -4.35 21.03 2.74
C LYS A 192 -5.72 21.55 2.31
N TYR A 193 -6.61 20.68 1.87
CA TYR A 193 -7.93 21.04 1.32
C TYR A 193 -9.08 20.92 2.32
N PHE A 194 -8.80 20.58 3.58
CA PHE A 194 -9.81 20.38 4.61
C PHE A 194 -9.72 21.46 5.70
N SER A 195 -10.84 21.75 6.36
CA SER A 195 -10.91 22.80 7.37
C SER A 195 -10.49 22.36 8.77
N TYR A 196 -10.40 21.04 9.00
CA TYR A 196 -9.96 20.46 10.26
C TYR A 196 -8.42 20.46 10.41
N SER A 197 -7.94 20.41 11.66
CA SER A 197 -6.51 20.30 11.97
C SER A 197 -5.90 19.01 11.45
N ASP A 198 -4.70 19.09 10.86
CA ASP A 198 -3.97 17.89 10.45
C ASP A 198 -3.75 16.95 11.63
N PHE A 199 -3.73 15.65 11.37
CA PHE A 199 -3.63 14.66 12.44
C PHE A 199 -2.88 13.40 12.03
N VAL A 200 -2.44 12.65 13.03
CA VAL A 200 -1.97 11.28 12.91
C VAL A 200 -2.60 10.40 13.99
N THR A 201 -2.70 9.11 13.72
CA THR A 201 -3.29 8.11 14.60
C THR A 201 -2.29 6.96 14.83
N PRO A 202 -2.57 6.04 15.77
CA PRO A 202 -1.77 4.82 15.93
C PRO A 202 -1.66 3.99 14.64
N TYR A 203 -2.59 4.17 13.69
CA TYR A 203 -2.70 3.39 12.46
C TYR A 203 -2.38 4.21 11.20
N SER A 204 -1.91 5.46 11.37
CA SER A 204 -1.48 6.32 10.26
C SER A 204 -0.56 5.60 9.29
N GLY A 205 -0.67 5.93 8.01
CA GLY A 205 0.17 5.31 6.99
C GLY A 205 1.65 5.57 7.21
N LEU A 206 2.52 4.67 6.74
CA LEU A 206 3.98 4.84 6.79
C LEU A 206 4.44 6.18 6.20
N LEU A 207 3.77 6.65 5.14
CA LEU A 207 4.02 7.96 4.55
C LEU A 207 3.78 9.11 5.54
N GLN A 208 2.65 9.06 6.26
CA GLN A 208 2.30 10.08 7.25
C GLN A 208 3.25 10.04 8.45
N ILE A 209 3.57 8.84 8.96
CA ILE A 209 4.49 8.66 10.08
C ILE A 209 5.89 9.16 9.72
N ARG A 210 6.41 8.81 8.52
CA ARG A 210 7.70 9.33 8.04
C ARG A 210 7.68 10.85 7.94
N LYS A 211 6.63 11.41 7.33
CA LYS A 211 6.55 12.87 7.14
C LYS A 211 6.48 13.63 8.46
N TYR A 212 5.73 13.10 9.43
CA TYR A 212 5.72 13.58 10.80
C TYR A 212 7.14 13.58 11.40
N ALA A 213 7.86 12.46 11.28
CA ALA A 213 9.20 12.32 11.83
C ALA A 213 10.21 13.28 11.20
N GLU A 214 10.13 13.50 9.88
CA GLU A 214 10.97 14.46 9.16
C GLU A 214 10.73 15.90 9.65
N LEU A 215 9.47 16.33 9.75
CA LEU A 215 9.14 17.70 10.15
C LEU A 215 9.43 17.99 11.63
N ASN A 216 9.32 16.97 12.49
CA ASN A 216 9.50 17.11 13.93
C ASN A 216 10.87 16.61 14.42
N GLY A 217 11.80 16.29 13.51
CA GLY A 217 13.17 15.87 13.84
C GLY A 217 13.25 14.59 14.69
N LYS A 218 12.36 13.61 14.45
CA LYS A 218 12.30 12.35 15.21
C LYS A 218 13.24 11.30 14.63
N THR A 219 14.52 11.42 14.98
CA THR A 219 15.60 10.57 14.42
C THR A 219 15.42 9.09 14.76
N ASP A 220 14.90 8.80 15.95
CA ASP A 220 14.51 7.46 16.41
C ASP A 220 13.52 6.75 15.46
N ILE A 221 12.51 7.45 14.95
CA ILE A 221 11.59 6.91 13.95
C ILE A 221 12.30 6.74 12.60
N LEU A 222 13.09 7.73 12.19
CA LEU A 222 13.80 7.73 10.90
C LEU A 222 14.82 6.59 10.80
N GLU A 223 15.50 6.23 11.90
CA GLU A 223 16.41 5.09 11.97
C GLU A 223 15.69 3.77 11.69
N LYS A 224 14.47 3.57 12.21
CA LYS A 224 13.66 2.39 11.90
C LYS A 224 13.27 2.34 10.42
N PHE A 225 13.00 3.48 9.81
CA PHE A 225 12.73 3.57 8.38
C PHE A 225 13.94 3.18 7.51
N GLU A 226 15.18 3.41 7.95
CA GLU A 226 16.37 2.96 7.22
C GLU A 226 16.52 1.43 7.27
N ILE A 227 16.18 0.79 8.39
CA ILE A 227 16.12 -0.69 8.48
C ILE A 227 15.08 -1.24 7.51
N ILE A 228 13.87 -0.67 7.50
CA ILE A 228 12.78 -1.08 6.59
C ILE A 228 13.22 -0.89 5.14
N LYS A 229 13.88 0.21 4.81
CA LYS A 229 14.36 0.51 3.46
C LYS A 229 15.38 -0.51 2.95
N GLU A 230 16.33 -0.91 3.79
CA GLU A 230 17.32 -1.92 3.43
C GLU A 230 16.66 -3.30 3.22
N LEU A 231 15.77 -3.72 4.11
CA LEU A 231 15.00 -4.96 3.94
C LEU A 231 14.09 -4.92 2.71
N THR A 232 13.47 -3.77 2.43
CA THR A 232 12.64 -3.55 1.24
C THR A 232 13.44 -3.73 -0.04
N LYS A 233 14.70 -3.26 -0.06
CA LYS A 233 15.61 -3.46 -1.18
C LYS A 233 15.93 -4.95 -1.37
N GLN A 234 16.28 -5.66 -0.31
CA GLN A 234 16.56 -7.10 -0.38
C GLN A 234 15.34 -7.90 -0.87
N VAL A 235 14.14 -7.59 -0.37
CA VAL A 235 12.89 -8.20 -0.86
C VAL A 235 12.67 -7.88 -2.34
N LYS A 236 12.87 -6.62 -2.76
CA LYS A 236 12.75 -6.21 -4.16
C LYS A 236 13.68 -7.01 -5.07
N ASP A 237 14.94 -7.14 -4.67
CA ASP A 237 15.98 -7.85 -5.43
C ASP A 237 15.63 -9.35 -5.55
N ARG A 238 15.14 -9.96 -4.46
CA ARG A 238 14.67 -11.36 -4.48
C ARG A 238 13.45 -11.57 -5.38
N ILE A 239 12.50 -10.62 -5.41
CA ILE A 239 11.36 -10.70 -6.35
C ILE A 239 11.87 -10.60 -7.79
N TYR A 240 12.85 -9.73 -8.07
CA TYR A 240 13.44 -9.60 -9.41
C TYR A 240 14.11 -10.91 -9.85
N GLU A 241 14.92 -11.51 -8.99
CA GLU A 241 15.57 -12.81 -9.22
C GLU A 241 14.54 -13.90 -9.57
N LEU A 242 13.47 -14.04 -8.76
CA LEU A 242 12.39 -14.99 -9.06
C LEU A 242 11.73 -14.73 -10.42
N LEU A 243 11.47 -13.46 -10.75
CA LEU A 243 10.85 -13.11 -12.03
C LEU A 243 11.76 -13.49 -13.21
N VAL A 244 13.04 -13.13 -13.16
CA VAL A 244 13.96 -13.32 -14.29
C VAL A 244 14.43 -14.77 -14.39
N ASP A 245 14.93 -15.32 -13.30
CA ASP A 245 15.66 -16.59 -13.33
C ASP A 245 14.71 -17.79 -13.28
N GLU A 246 13.67 -17.70 -12.43
CA GLU A 246 12.76 -18.82 -12.17
C GLU A 246 11.50 -18.80 -13.02
N PHE A 247 10.90 -17.62 -13.24
CA PHE A 247 9.65 -17.48 -14.00
C PHE A 247 9.87 -17.11 -15.46
N LYS A 248 11.13 -16.89 -15.85
CA LYS A 248 11.53 -16.51 -17.21
C LYS A 248 10.69 -15.35 -17.73
N TYR A 249 10.47 -14.35 -16.88
CA TYR A 249 9.48 -13.33 -17.12
C TYR A 249 9.70 -12.61 -18.46
N PHE A 250 10.96 -12.39 -18.87
CA PHE A 250 11.32 -11.73 -20.11
C PHE A 250 11.67 -12.70 -21.26
N GLU A 251 11.34 -13.98 -21.19
CA GLU A 251 11.54 -14.95 -22.29
C GLU A 251 10.19 -15.30 -22.95
#